data_AF-A0A1S3I8D2-F1
#
_entry.id   AF-A0A1S3I8D2-F1
#
_cell.length_a   1.000
_cell.length_b   1.000
_cell.length_c   1.000
_cell.angle_alpha   90.00
_cell.angle_beta   90.00
_cell.angle_gamma   90.00
#
_symmetry.space_group_name_H-M   'P 1'
#
loop_
_entity.id
_entity.type
_entity.pdbx_description
1 polymer ?
#
loop_
_entity_poly.entity_id
_entity_poly.type
_entity_poly.pdbx_seq_one_letter_code
_entity_poly.pdbx_strand_id
1 'polypeptide(L)'
;MRLFLTLILLSLTLLAAIDAYTSPRFILRHRSSRLCYDYVDWWSWGHHYEKFRADNCKNADELEWQQVEGHYGYLKVVGSGGHCLNPFGGWAKPGDNTAVFPHKNCYSSALFTIDEENGYIRHAGGSYVHPYPFNTEKPKWQSDLIIHKGTNYNNKFDFVQKNNNNAKVTIVPQPKVSGSWKKITCWANVHKGQLKYSVKVGTSISSSSTTTHAWEVSFSAAFSFISVSAKYSGSFSSTYEEQWHTESTIERTINIDQDGGTVCIWQWVYTFEQFEDTFTFKAFTLRETRSEAVPTEIPVGKK
;
A
#
# COMPACT_ATOMS: atom_id res chain seq x y z
N MET A 1 1.79 -13.54 -46.11
CA MET A 1 2.37 -12.64 -45.08
C MET A 1 1.37 -11.71 -44.39
N ARG A 2 0.28 -11.23 -45.03
CA ARG A 2 -0.70 -10.33 -44.36
C ARG A 2 -1.66 -11.01 -43.36
N LEU A 3 -1.85 -12.33 -43.45
CA LEU A 3 -2.68 -13.11 -42.52
C LEU A 3 -1.98 -13.43 -41.19
N PHE A 4 -0.64 -13.51 -41.18
CA PHE A 4 0.13 -13.79 -39.96
C PHE A 4 0.29 -12.54 -39.09
N LEU A 5 0.34 -11.35 -39.69
CA LEU A 5 0.39 -10.09 -38.94
C LEU A 5 -0.94 -9.79 -38.22
N THR A 6 -2.07 -10.20 -38.80
CA THR A 6 -3.40 -10.02 -38.20
C THR A 6 -3.64 -10.97 -37.03
N LEU A 7 -3.09 -12.20 -37.07
CA LEU A 7 -3.18 -13.12 -35.92
C LEU A 7 -2.29 -12.68 -34.74
N ILE A 8 -1.11 -12.10 -35.01
CA ILE A 8 -0.23 -11.59 -33.95
C ILE A 8 -0.81 -10.33 -33.29
N LEU A 9 -1.49 -9.46 -34.05
CA LEU A 9 -2.23 -8.31 -33.50
C LEU A 9 -3.50 -8.72 -32.73
N LEU A 10 -4.12 -9.87 -33.04
CA LEU A 10 -5.23 -10.41 -32.25
C LEU A 10 -4.78 -11.16 -30.99
N SER A 11 -3.56 -11.71 -30.97
CA SER A 11 -2.99 -12.35 -29.76
C SER A 11 -2.40 -11.36 -28.76
N LEU A 12 -2.25 -10.09 -29.12
CA LEU A 12 -1.77 -9.02 -28.25
C LEU A 12 -2.90 -8.28 -27.50
N THR A 13 -4.16 -8.63 -27.73
CA THR A 13 -5.32 -8.06 -27.00
C THR A 13 -5.94 -9.01 -25.97
N LEU A 14 -5.39 -10.23 -25.79
CA LEU A 14 -5.52 -10.96 -24.52
C LEU A 14 -4.40 -10.51 -23.56
N LEU A 15 -4.26 -9.19 -23.36
CA LEU A 15 -3.91 -8.76 -22.01
C LEU A 15 -5.08 -9.25 -21.16
N ALA A 16 -4.78 -10.18 -20.24
CA ALA A 16 -5.75 -10.59 -19.24
C ALA A 16 -6.43 -9.32 -18.74
N ALA A 17 -7.74 -9.19 -18.97
CA ALA A 17 -8.54 -8.25 -18.22
C ALA A 17 -8.44 -8.76 -16.79
N ILE A 18 -7.45 -8.26 -16.06
CA ILE A 18 -7.33 -8.47 -14.63
C ILE A 18 -8.54 -7.72 -14.10
N ASP A 19 -9.54 -8.48 -13.63
CA ASP A 19 -10.77 -7.90 -13.12
C ASP A 19 -10.40 -6.92 -12.01
N ALA A 20 -10.59 -5.62 -12.28
CA ALA A 20 -10.39 -4.56 -11.31
C ALA A 20 -11.17 -4.91 -10.04
N TYR A 21 -10.45 -5.02 -8.92
CA TYR A 21 -11.06 -5.38 -7.65
C TYR A 21 -12.17 -4.39 -7.30
N THR A 22 -13.34 -4.92 -6.92
CA THR A 22 -14.45 -4.13 -6.40
C THR A 22 -14.71 -4.54 -4.96
N SER A 23 -14.75 -3.56 -4.06
CA SER A 23 -14.97 -3.81 -2.63
C SER A 23 -16.38 -4.36 -2.36
N PRO A 24 -16.60 -4.98 -1.20
CA PRO A 24 -17.95 -5.13 -0.67
C PRO A 24 -18.63 -3.77 -0.52
N ARG A 25 -19.96 -3.75 -0.55
CA ARG A 25 -20.76 -2.54 -0.34
C ARG A 25 -20.64 -2.04 1.09
N PHE A 26 -20.61 -0.72 1.24
CA PHE A 26 -20.52 -0.05 2.52
C PHE A 26 -21.26 1.29 2.49
N ILE A 27 -21.68 1.79 3.65
CA ILE A 27 -22.07 3.19 3.79
C ILE A 27 -20.93 3.97 4.44
N LEU A 28 -20.80 5.24 4.07
CA LEU A 28 -19.82 6.15 4.63
C LEU A 28 -20.41 6.80 5.89
N ARG A 29 -19.82 6.57 7.06
CA ARG A 29 -20.23 7.20 8.33
C ARG A 29 -19.17 8.12 8.86
N HIS A 30 -19.50 9.38 9.13
CA HIS A 30 -18.59 10.28 9.80
C HIS A 30 -18.37 9.87 11.26
N ARG A 31 -17.11 9.73 11.69
CA ARG A 31 -16.75 9.06 12.95
C ARG A 31 -17.24 9.85 14.18
N SER A 32 -17.13 11.18 14.18
CA SER A 32 -17.47 12.02 15.35
C SER A 32 -18.97 12.34 15.48
N SER A 33 -19.67 12.56 14.35
CA SER A 33 -21.11 12.90 14.38
C SER A 33 -22.02 11.69 14.28
N ARG A 34 -21.51 10.53 13.83
CA ARG A 34 -22.27 9.32 13.52
C ARG A 34 -23.29 9.48 12.38
N LEU A 35 -23.34 10.63 11.72
CA LEU A 35 -24.12 10.79 10.48
C LEU A 35 -23.48 9.99 9.36
N CYS A 36 -24.31 9.51 8.44
CA CYS A 36 -23.86 8.80 7.25
C CYS A 36 -24.16 9.62 6.00
N TYR A 37 -23.60 9.27 4.85
CA TYR A 37 -23.79 10.06 3.63
C TYR A 37 -24.78 9.40 2.66
N ASP A 38 -25.65 10.23 2.12
CA ASP A 38 -26.77 9.89 1.26
C ASP A 38 -26.60 10.59 -0.10
N TYR A 39 -26.88 9.89 -1.20
CA TYR A 39 -26.95 10.48 -2.52
C TYR A 39 -28.36 11.03 -2.73
N VAL A 40 -28.43 12.35 -2.89
CA VAL A 40 -29.69 13.00 -3.21
C VAL A 40 -29.61 13.63 -4.58
N ASP A 41 -30.51 13.18 -5.44
CA ASP A 41 -30.82 13.74 -6.74
C ASP A 41 -32.16 14.47 -6.65
N TRP A 42 -32.18 15.75 -7.05
CA TRP A 42 -33.43 16.46 -7.25
C TRP A 42 -33.35 17.50 -8.37
N TRP A 43 -34.53 17.86 -8.87
CA TRP A 43 -34.72 18.95 -9.82
C TRP A 43 -35.40 20.13 -9.13
N SER A 44 -34.86 21.34 -9.31
CA SER A 44 -35.47 22.56 -8.81
C SER A 44 -35.21 23.72 -9.76
N TRP A 45 -36.25 24.49 -10.09
CA TRP A 45 -36.17 25.66 -10.98
C TRP A 45 -35.47 25.38 -12.34
N GLY A 46 -35.64 24.18 -12.89
CA GLY A 46 -35.00 23.79 -14.16
C GLY A 46 -33.52 23.42 -14.03
N HIS A 47 -32.98 23.38 -12.81
CA HIS A 47 -31.63 22.92 -12.52
C HIS A 47 -31.67 21.55 -11.84
N HIS A 48 -30.76 20.67 -12.28
CA HIS A 48 -30.52 19.36 -11.69
C HIS A 48 -29.44 19.48 -10.62
N TYR A 49 -29.69 18.93 -9.44
CA TYR A 49 -28.79 19.00 -8.30
C TYR A 49 -28.49 17.59 -7.81
N GLU A 50 -27.20 17.26 -7.80
CA GLU A 50 -26.68 16.00 -7.27
C GLU A 50 -25.76 16.31 -6.09
N LYS A 51 -26.04 15.69 -4.94
CA LYS A 51 -25.25 15.88 -3.71
C LYS A 51 -24.98 14.54 -3.03
N PHE A 52 -23.84 14.46 -2.36
CA PHE A 52 -23.55 13.40 -1.41
C PHE A 52 -23.34 14.03 -0.04
N ARG A 53 -24.35 13.92 0.82
CA ARG A 53 -24.46 14.76 2.03
C ARG A 53 -24.85 13.98 3.26
N ALA A 54 -24.49 14.52 4.41
CA ALA A 54 -24.75 13.89 5.70
C ALA A 54 -26.26 13.77 5.97
N ASP A 55 -26.71 12.59 6.35
CA ASP A 55 -28.06 12.27 6.78
C ASP A 55 -28.02 11.16 7.83
N ASN A 56 -29.20 10.72 8.26
CA ASN A 56 -29.38 9.54 9.06
C ASN A 56 -28.93 8.30 8.29
N CYS A 57 -28.24 7.38 8.98
CA CYS A 57 -27.72 6.16 8.36
C CYS A 57 -28.79 5.23 7.78
N LYS A 58 -30.06 5.39 8.15
CA LYS A 58 -31.19 4.68 7.50
C LYS A 58 -31.42 5.10 6.05
N ASN A 59 -31.04 6.33 5.70
CA ASN A 59 -31.20 6.88 4.36
C ASN A 59 -29.94 6.66 3.51
N ALA A 60 -28.78 6.51 4.15
CA ALA A 60 -27.48 6.45 3.47
C ALA A 60 -27.43 5.47 2.30
N ASP A 61 -26.81 5.92 1.21
CA ASP A 61 -26.55 5.10 0.05
C ASP A 61 -25.27 4.28 0.21
N GLU A 62 -25.32 3.09 -0.39
CA GLU A 62 -24.16 2.22 -0.44
C GLU A 62 -23.17 2.72 -1.48
N LEU A 63 -21.90 2.62 -1.15
CA LEU A 63 -20.77 2.82 -2.02
C LEU A 63 -20.07 1.49 -2.31
N GLU A 64 -19.44 1.43 -3.46
CA GLU A 64 -18.41 0.44 -3.80
C GLU A 64 -17.12 1.19 -4.15
N TRP A 65 -15.98 0.69 -3.68
CA TRP A 65 -14.68 1.17 -4.14
C TRP A 65 -14.18 0.23 -5.23
N GLN A 66 -14.06 0.75 -6.45
CA GLN A 66 -13.57 0.00 -7.60
C GLN A 66 -12.14 0.42 -7.91
N GLN A 67 -11.19 -0.51 -7.73
CA GLN A 67 -9.78 -0.31 -7.99
C GLN A 67 -9.55 0.02 -9.48
N VAL A 68 -8.59 0.90 -9.73
CA VAL A 68 -8.17 1.31 -11.08
C VAL A 68 -6.68 1.10 -11.25
N GLU A 69 -5.87 1.61 -10.32
CA GLU A 69 -4.41 1.48 -10.37
C GLU A 69 -3.84 1.49 -8.95
N GLY A 70 -3.11 0.43 -8.58
CA GLY A 70 -2.60 0.25 -7.22
C GLY A 70 -3.70 0.48 -6.17
N HIS A 71 -3.47 1.45 -5.28
CA HIS A 71 -4.41 1.84 -4.22
C HIS A 71 -5.42 2.93 -4.62
N TYR A 72 -5.44 3.36 -5.88
CA TYR A 72 -6.39 4.33 -6.39
C TYR A 72 -7.60 3.63 -7.01
N GLY A 73 -8.78 4.14 -6.69
CA GLY A 73 -10.03 3.63 -7.22
C GLY A 73 -11.14 4.66 -7.18
N TYR A 74 -12.25 4.30 -7.82
CA TYR A 74 -13.47 5.10 -7.84
C TYR A 74 -14.37 4.75 -6.68
N LEU A 75 -14.88 5.77 -5.99
CA LEU A 75 -16.00 5.63 -5.07
C LEU A 75 -17.31 5.72 -5.86
N LYS A 76 -17.96 4.59 -6.11
CA LYS A 76 -19.18 4.49 -6.90
C LYS A 76 -20.41 4.42 -6.01
N VAL A 77 -21.44 5.19 -6.35
CA VAL A 77 -22.74 5.13 -5.68
C VAL A 77 -23.55 3.98 -6.25
N VAL A 78 -23.88 3.00 -5.42
CA VAL A 78 -24.64 1.80 -5.82
C VAL A 78 -26.05 2.21 -6.26
N GLY A 79 -26.55 1.59 -7.33
CA GLY A 79 -27.91 1.84 -7.83
C GLY A 79 -28.09 3.13 -8.64
N SER A 80 -27.09 4.00 -8.69
CA SER A 80 -27.13 5.26 -9.47
C SER A 80 -26.89 5.08 -10.97
N GLY A 81 -26.69 3.87 -11.48
CA GLY A 81 -26.22 3.66 -12.86
C GLY A 81 -24.73 3.95 -13.08
N GLY A 82 -23.93 3.91 -12.00
CA GLY A 82 -22.47 4.00 -12.07
C GLY A 82 -21.89 5.39 -11.77
N HIS A 83 -22.64 6.27 -11.11
CA HIS A 83 -22.11 7.58 -10.69
C HIS A 83 -20.92 7.38 -9.75
N CYS A 84 -19.87 8.16 -9.99
CA CYS A 84 -18.68 8.22 -9.14
C CYS A 84 -18.69 9.51 -8.32
N LEU A 85 -18.20 9.47 -7.10
CA LEU A 85 -17.87 10.68 -6.37
C LEU A 85 -16.74 11.41 -7.10
N ASN A 86 -16.94 12.70 -7.36
CA ASN A 86 -16.03 13.55 -8.12
C ASN A 86 -15.82 14.88 -7.40
N PRO A 87 -14.62 15.48 -7.45
CA PRO A 87 -14.47 16.88 -7.14
C PRO A 87 -15.20 17.75 -8.18
N PHE A 88 -15.86 18.82 -7.73
CA PHE A 88 -16.47 19.80 -8.63
C PHE A 88 -15.44 20.36 -9.62
N GLY A 89 -15.84 20.42 -10.90
CA GLY A 89 -14.96 20.79 -12.01
C GLY A 89 -14.06 19.66 -12.54
N GLY A 90 -14.03 18.48 -11.88
CA GLY A 90 -13.26 17.33 -12.36
C GLY A 90 -11.75 17.59 -12.41
N TRP A 91 -11.22 18.43 -11.53
CA TRP A 91 -9.81 18.80 -11.54
C TRP A 91 -8.92 17.72 -10.94
N ALA A 92 -7.75 17.49 -11.54
CA ALA A 92 -6.76 16.54 -11.03
C ALA A 92 -6.13 16.99 -9.70
N LYS A 93 -6.10 18.30 -9.44
CA LYS A 93 -5.62 18.92 -8.19
C LYS A 93 -6.63 19.96 -7.72
N PRO A 94 -7.79 19.54 -7.17
CA PRO A 94 -8.81 20.46 -6.73
C PRO A 94 -8.30 21.35 -5.59
N GLY A 95 -8.71 22.62 -5.58
CA GLY A 95 -8.39 23.55 -4.52
C GLY A 95 -9.13 23.20 -3.22
N ASP A 96 -8.72 23.83 -2.12
CA ASP A 96 -9.42 23.68 -0.84
C ASP A 96 -10.89 24.13 -0.94
N ASN A 97 -11.77 23.41 -0.25
CA ASN A 97 -13.23 23.57 -0.26
C ASN A 97 -13.92 23.22 -1.59
N THR A 98 -13.26 22.51 -2.50
CA THR A 98 -13.91 21.98 -3.71
C THR A 98 -14.94 20.93 -3.32
N ALA A 99 -16.21 21.12 -3.68
CA ALA A 99 -17.27 20.16 -3.35
C ALA A 99 -17.00 18.76 -3.93
N VAL A 100 -17.38 17.73 -3.19
CA VAL A 100 -17.42 16.34 -3.68
C VAL A 100 -18.87 15.95 -3.90
N PHE A 101 -19.19 15.46 -5.09
CA PHE A 101 -20.55 15.14 -5.50
C PHE A 101 -20.57 13.94 -6.45
N PRO A 102 -21.66 13.17 -6.51
CA PRO A 102 -21.80 12.09 -7.48
C PRO A 102 -21.95 12.68 -8.87
N HIS A 103 -21.32 12.04 -9.85
CA HIS A 103 -21.42 12.44 -11.25
C HIS A 103 -21.40 11.18 -12.12
N LYS A 104 -22.19 11.16 -13.20
CA LYS A 104 -22.36 9.99 -14.08
C LYS A 104 -21.06 9.44 -14.67
N ASN A 105 -20.06 10.31 -14.82
CA ASN A 105 -18.76 9.95 -15.37
C ASN A 105 -17.73 9.75 -14.24
N CYS A 106 -16.93 8.70 -14.37
CA CYS A 106 -15.79 8.42 -13.52
C CYS A 106 -14.51 8.90 -14.22
N TYR A 107 -14.16 10.17 -14.03
CA TYR A 107 -12.97 10.75 -14.66
C TYR A 107 -11.68 10.25 -13.98
N SER A 108 -10.54 10.29 -14.65
CA SER A 108 -9.24 10.00 -13.99
C SER A 108 -8.92 10.96 -12.83
N SER A 109 -9.57 12.12 -12.78
CA SER A 109 -9.54 13.06 -11.66
C SER A 109 -10.48 12.68 -10.50
N ALA A 110 -11.18 11.54 -10.57
CA ALA A 110 -12.11 11.04 -9.54
C ALA A 110 -11.53 9.88 -8.73
N LEU A 111 -10.19 9.77 -8.69
CA LEU A 111 -9.50 8.68 -8.03
C LEU A 111 -9.24 8.99 -6.55
N PHE A 112 -9.54 8.02 -5.69
CA PHE A 112 -9.36 8.09 -4.25
C PHE A 112 -8.65 6.86 -3.71
N THR A 113 -7.86 7.06 -2.66
CA THR A 113 -7.37 5.99 -1.78
C THR A 113 -8.14 6.00 -0.47
N ILE A 114 -8.21 4.85 0.18
CA ILE A 114 -8.90 4.66 1.46
C ILE A 114 -7.90 4.15 2.49
N ASP A 115 -7.75 4.88 3.59
CA ASP A 115 -7.07 4.45 4.80
C ASP A 115 -8.14 4.03 5.82
N GLU A 116 -8.42 2.74 5.88
CA GLU A 116 -9.48 2.18 6.71
C GLU A 116 -9.19 2.28 8.22
N GLU A 117 -7.92 2.17 8.58
CA GLU A 117 -7.46 2.21 9.97
C GLU A 117 -7.68 3.60 10.54
N ASN A 118 -7.14 4.62 9.86
CA ASN A 118 -7.25 6.00 10.31
C ASN A 118 -8.59 6.65 9.93
N GLY A 119 -9.31 6.08 8.95
CA GLY A 119 -10.60 6.54 8.47
C GLY A 119 -10.49 7.69 7.47
N TYR A 120 -9.39 7.83 6.75
CA TYR A 120 -9.21 8.91 5.79
C TYR A 120 -9.53 8.45 4.37
N ILE A 121 -10.08 9.37 3.59
CA ILE A 121 -10.23 9.22 2.14
C ILE A 121 -9.38 10.31 1.51
N ARG A 122 -8.41 9.92 0.69
CA ARG A 122 -7.47 10.84 0.04
C ARG A 122 -7.73 10.87 -1.45
N HIS A 123 -7.85 12.06 -2.01
CA HIS A 123 -7.93 12.27 -3.46
C HIS A 123 -6.55 12.14 -4.10
N ALA A 124 -6.48 11.66 -5.36
CA ALA A 124 -5.22 11.51 -6.10
C ALA A 124 -4.40 12.80 -6.26
N GLY A 125 -5.05 13.97 -6.18
CA GLY A 125 -4.39 15.28 -6.13
C GLY A 125 -3.63 15.57 -4.83
N GLY A 126 -3.74 14.70 -3.83
CA GLY A 126 -2.98 14.73 -2.56
C GLY A 126 -3.75 15.27 -1.35
N SER A 127 -4.89 15.92 -1.56
CA SER A 127 -5.80 16.43 -0.51
C SER A 127 -6.77 15.35 -0.02
N TYR A 128 -7.51 15.64 1.05
CA TYR A 128 -8.41 14.68 1.70
C TYR A 128 -9.87 15.08 1.55
N VAL A 129 -10.77 14.11 1.68
CA VAL A 129 -12.20 14.37 1.83
C VAL A 129 -12.47 14.85 3.26
N HIS A 130 -13.23 15.94 3.38
CA HIS A 130 -13.66 16.56 4.64
C HIS A 130 -15.17 16.81 4.62
N PRO A 131 -15.85 16.81 5.77
CA PRO A 131 -17.19 17.39 5.86
C PRO A 131 -17.15 18.91 5.66
N TYR A 132 -18.20 19.46 5.04
CA TYR A 132 -18.46 20.89 5.00
C TYR A 132 -19.31 21.34 6.20
N PRO A 133 -19.02 22.50 6.84
CA PRO A 133 -17.87 23.35 6.58
C PRO A 133 -16.57 22.78 7.17
N PHE A 134 -15.43 23.14 6.57
CA PHE A 134 -14.11 22.66 6.97
C PHE A 134 -13.87 22.82 8.48
N ASN A 135 -13.23 21.81 9.07
CA ASN A 135 -12.83 21.76 10.48
C ASN A 135 -13.99 21.83 11.50
N THR A 136 -15.22 21.57 11.06
CA THR A 136 -16.36 21.40 11.96
C THR A 136 -16.25 20.07 12.72
N GLU A 137 -16.36 20.11 14.05
CA GLU A 137 -16.30 18.91 14.91
C GLU A 137 -17.32 17.84 14.52
N LYS A 138 -18.55 18.28 14.23
CA LYS A 138 -19.68 17.44 13.85
C LYS A 138 -20.40 18.07 12.67
N PRO A 139 -20.32 17.51 11.44
CA PRO A 139 -21.14 17.98 10.34
C PRO A 139 -22.60 18.03 10.78
N LYS A 140 -23.30 19.06 10.30
CA LYS A 140 -24.73 19.17 10.51
C LYS A 140 -25.45 18.22 9.55
N TRP A 141 -26.73 17.99 9.82
CA TRP A 141 -27.59 17.36 8.83
C TRP A 141 -27.52 18.13 7.50
N GLN A 142 -27.45 17.40 6.40
CA GLN A 142 -27.23 17.87 5.02
C GLN A 142 -25.89 18.57 4.75
N SER A 143 -24.90 18.44 5.63
CA SER A 143 -23.53 18.86 5.32
C SER A 143 -22.98 18.09 4.13
N ASP A 144 -22.51 18.80 3.11
CA ASP A 144 -21.83 18.23 1.95
C ASP A 144 -20.42 17.71 2.30
N LEU A 145 -19.80 16.98 1.37
CA LEU A 145 -18.37 16.68 1.38
C LEU A 145 -17.59 17.70 0.53
N ILE A 146 -16.35 17.97 0.94
CA ILE A 146 -15.40 18.83 0.24
C ILE A 146 -14.02 18.19 0.20
N ILE A 147 -13.18 18.64 -0.72
CA ILE A 147 -11.74 18.38 -0.72
C ILE A 147 -11.03 19.51 0.04
N HIS A 148 -10.16 19.15 0.97
CA HIS A 148 -9.31 20.10 1.70
C HIS A 148 -7.97 19.46 2.07
N LYS A 149 -6.92 20.27 2.10
CA LYS A 149 -5.60 19.86 2.59
C LYS A 149 -5.60 19.55 4.09
N GLY A 150 -4.67 18.68 4.48
CA GLY A 150 -4.45 18.28 5.86
C GLY A 150 -5.42 17.21 6.36
N THR A 151 -5.07 16.66 7.53
CA THR A 151 -5.84 15.65 8.25
C THR A 151 -6.11 16.15 9.66
N ASN A 152 -7.28 15.86 10.19
CA ASN A 152 -7.64 16.13 11.58
C ASN A 152 -8.64 15.05 12.06
N TYR A 153 -9.09 15.15 13.30
CA TYR A 153 -10.06 14.18 13.83
C TYR A 153 -11.46 14.32 13.20
N ASN A 154 -11.74 15.43 12.52
CA ASN A 154 -13.03 15.80 11.92
C ASN A 154 -13.20 15.32 10.48
N ASN A 155 -12.17 14.73 9.86
CA ASN A 155 -12.28 14.16 8.53
C ASN A 155 -12.07 12.64 8.54
N LYS A 156 -12.43 12.02 9.66
CA LYS A 156 -12.39 10.57 9.85
C LYS A 156 -13.75 9.96 9.60
N PHE A 157 -13.74 8.85 8.88
CA PHE A 157 -14.91 8.08 8.53
C PHE A 157 -14.76 6.62 8.99
N ASP A 158 -15.90 5.99 9.25
CA ASP A 158 -16.03 4.55 9.35
C ASP A 158 -16.73 4.04 8.08
N PHE A 159 -16.24 2.93 7.55
CA PHE A 159 -16.83 2.20 6.43
C PHE A 159 -17.62 1.04 7.03
N VAL A 160 -18.95 1.09 6.98
CA VAL A 160 -19.81 0.17 7.75
C VAL A 160 -20.92 -0.44 6.90
N GLN A 161 -21.51 -1.53 7.36
CA GLN A 161 -22.63 -2.17 6.67
C GLN A 161 -23.92 -1.36 6.82
N LYS A 162 -24.71 -1.20 5.75
CA LYS A 162 -25.99 -0.46 5.78
C LYS A 162 -26.99 -0.98 6.82
N ASN A 163 -27.07 -2.30 6.96
CA ASN A 163 -28.01 -2.96 7.87
C ASN A 163 -27.47 -3.12 9.29
N ASN A 164 -26.16 -2.90 9.50
CA ASN A 164 -25.53 -2.94 10.80
C ASN A 164 -24.38 -1.93 10.83
N ASN A 165 -24.71 -0.69 11.16
CA ASN A 165 -23.75 0.42 11.14
C ASN A 165 -22.62 0.27 12.19
N ASN A 166 -22.66 -0.75 13.04
CA ASN A 166 -21.58 -1.06 13.98
C ASN A 166 -20.57 -2.07 13.41
N ALA A 167 -20.96 -2.83 12.37
CA ALA A 167 -20.07 -3.72 11.66
C ALA A 167 -19.26 -2.93 10.63
N LYS A 168 -17.94 -2.85 10.84
CA LYS A 168 -17.00 -2.31 9.85
C LYS A 168 -16.89 -3.25 8.65
N VAL A 169 -16.68 -2.68 7.48
CA VAL A 169 -16.44 -3.40 6.22
C VAL A 169 -14.97 -3.20 5.85
N THR A 170 -14.29 -4.29 5.51
CA THR A 170 -12.96 -4.22 4.90
C THR A 170 -13.11 -3.90 3.42
N ILE A 171 -12.67 -2.70 3.03
CA ILE A 171 -12.78 -2.15 1.68
C ILE A 171 -11.58 -2.57 0.84
N VAL A 172 -10.38 -2.33 1.35
CA VAL A 172 -9.12 -2.67 0.69
C VAL A 172 -8.73 -4.09 1.11
N PRO A 173 -8.54 -5.03 0.16
CA PRO A 173 -8.23 -6.41 0.48
C PRO A 173 -6.88 -6.45 1.18
N GLN A 174 -6.73 -7.33 2.17
CA GLN A 174 -5.47 -7.48 2.89
C GLN A 174 -4.37 -7.93 1.91
N PRO A 175 -3.14 -7.39 2.00
CA PRO A 175 -2.04 -7.83 1.17
C PRO A 175 -1.73 -9.30 1.44
N LYS A 176 -1.44 -10.05 0.39
CA LYS A 176 -0.94 -11.41 0.53
C LYS A 176 0.52 -11.33 0.91
N VAL A 177 0.82 -11.74 2.15
CA VAL A 177 2.18 -11.76 2.67
C VAL A 177 2.75 -13.16 2.52
N SER A 178 3.90 -13.25 1.86
CA SER A 178 4.71 -14.48 1.81
C SER A 178 6.14 -14.16 2.23
N GLY A 179 6.92 -15.20 2.50
CA GLY A 179 8.33 -15.02 2.83
C GLY A 179 9.17 -16.19 2.33
N SER A 180 10.41 -15.90 1.98
CA SER A 180 11.34 -16.90 1.50
C SER A 180 12.78 -16.59 1.89
N TRP A 181 13.57 -17.63 2.10
CA TRP A 181 15.01 -17.49 2.26
C TRP A 181 15.66 -17.19 0.91
N LYS A 182 16.43 -16.11 0.85
CA LYS A 182 17.31 -15.77 -0.28
C LYS A 182 18.76 -15.94 0.13
N LYS A 183 19.52 -16.69 -0.68
CA LYS A 183 20.95 -16.90 -0.48
C LYS A 183 21.66 -15.57 -0.69
N ILE A 184 22.41 -15.09 0.30
CA ILE A 184 23.25 -13.90 0.16
C ILE A 184 24.60 -14.31 -0.42
N THR A 185 25.23 -15.31 0.20
CA THR A 185 26.55 -15.79 -0.18
C THR A 185 26.74 -17.24 0.27
N CYS A 186 27.67 -17.93 -0.37
CA CYS A 186 28.10 -19.24 0.09
C CYS A 186 29.58 -19.47 -0.21
N TRP A 187 30.29 -20.09 0.72
CA TRP A 187 31.69 -20.49 0.59
C TRP A 187 31.77 -22.00 0.65
N ALA A 188 32.30 -22.61 -0.41
CA ALA A 188 32.65 -24.02 -0.46
C ALA A 188 34.12 -24.22 -0.05
N ASN A 189 34.46 -25.42 0.40
CA ASN A 189 35.81 -25.81 0.83
C ASN A 189 36.38 -24.86 1.90
N VAL A 190 35.56 -24.48 2.88
CA VAL A 190 36.03 -23.62 3.96
C VAL A 190 37.06 -24.36 4.82
N HIS A 191 38.09 -23.63 5.26
CA HIS A 191 39.13 -24.17 6.12
C HIS A 191 38.81 -23.99 7.60
N LYS A 192 39.36 -24.87 8.44
CA LYS A 192 39.30 -24.75 9.89
C LYS A 192 39.80 -23.37 10.32
N GLY A 193 38.99 -22.67 11.10
CA GLY A 193 39.29 -21.29 11.49
C GLY A 193 38.04 -20.47 11.76
N GLN A 194 38.13 -19.16 11.54
CA GLN A 194 37.06 -18.21 11.78
C GLN A 194 36.72 -17.45 10.52
N LEU A 195 35.44 -17.49 10.14
CA LEU A 195 34.89 -16.60 9.13
C LEU A 195 34.24 -15.42 9.84
N LYS A 196 34.69 -14.19 9.54
CA LYS A 196 34.07 -12.98 10.05
C LYS A 196 33.25 -12.32 8.96
N TYR A 197 32.08 -11.82 9.33
CA TYR A 197 31.28 -10.99 8.43
C TYR A 197 30.69 -9.81 9.18
N SER A 198 30.56 -8.71 8.47
CA SER A 198 30.05 -7.45 8.98
C SER A 198 28.80 -7.08 8.17
N VAL A 199 27.72 -6.80 8.88
CA VAL A 199 26.45 -6.36 8.29
C VAL A 199 26.22 -4.92 8.72
N LYS A 200 26.33 -3.99 7.78
CA LYS A 200 25.85 -2.63 7.98
C LYS A 200 24.36 -2.60 7.70
N VAL A 201 23.60 -2.19 8.68
CA VAL A 201 22.16 -2.01 8.59
C VAL A 201 21.89 -0.54 8.81
N GLY A 202 20.94 0.01 8.06
CA GLY A 202 20.41 1.28 8.45
C GLY A 202 19.00 1.55 7.98
N THR A 203 18.40 2.50 8.66
CA THR A 203 17.03 2.93 8.43
C THR A 203 17.07 4.34 7.89
N SER A 204 16.25 4.65 6.89
CA SER A 204 15.88 6.02 6.56
C SER A 204 14.38 6.18 6.75
N ILE A 205 13.97 7.28 7.39
CA ILE A 205 12.56 7.63 7.54
C ILE A 205 12.28 8.68 6.47
N SER A 206 11.46 8.34 5.49
CA SER A 206 10.96 9.36 4.56
C SER A 206 9.88 10.21 5.24
N SER A 207 9.76 11.47 4.84
CA SER A 207 8.81 12.46 5.38
C SER A 207 7.32 12.05 5.26
N SER A 208 7.03 10.95 4.59
CA SER A 208 5.70 10.36 4.42
C SER A 208 5.47 9.08 5.22
N SER A 209 5.84 8.99 6.50
CA SER A 209 5.55 7.85 7.41
C SER A 209 6.02 6.44 6.96
N THR A 210 6.65 6.33 5.79
CA THR A 210 7.21 5.12 5.22
C THR A 210 8.63 4.95 5.76
N THR A 211 8.82 3.90 6.55
CA THR A 211 10.14 3.50 7.04
C THR A 211 10.84 2.71 5.95
N THR A 212 11.95 3.25 5.46
CA THR A 212 12.81 2.61 4.47
C THR A 212 13.93 1.90 5.20
N HIS A 213 14.15 0.63 4.89
CA HIS A 213 15.25 -0.15 5.43
C HIS A 213 16.25 -0.45 4.32
N ALA A 214 17.49 -0.04 4.50
CA ALA A 214 18.59 -0.36 3.61
C ALA A 214 19.64 -1.16 4.40
N TRP A 215 20.49 -1.91 3.69
CA TRP A 215 21.61 -2.61 4.33
C TRP A 215 22.74 -2.88 3.32
N GLU A 216 23.97 -2.92 3.81
CA GLU A 216 25.18 -3.32 3.09
C GLU A 216 25.82 -4.47 3.87
N VAL A 217 25.95 -5.66 3.29
CA VAL A 217 26.73 -6.73 3.92
C VAL A 217 28.12 -6.75 3.29
N SER A 218 29.13 -6.65 4.14
CA SER A 218 30.54 -6.76 3.78
C SER A 218 31.14 -8.01 4.42
N PHE A 219 31.65 -8.90 3.58
CA PHE A 219 32.29 -10.14 4.04
C PHE A 219 33.80 -9.96 4.07
N SER A 220 34.47 -10.39 5.15
CA SER A 220 35.92 -10.44 5.25
C SER A 220 36.36 -11.81 5.75
N ALA A 221 36.76 -12.67 4.82
CA ALA A 221 37.36 -13.94 5.17
C ALA A 221 38.83 -13.73 5.57
N ALA A 222 39.21 -14.12 6.79
CA ALA A 222 40.60 -14.14 7.26
C ALA A 222 41.07 -15.61 7.37
N PHE A 223 41.44 -16.21 6.24
CA PHE A 223 42.04 -17.55 6.21
C PHE A 223 43.55 -17.41 6.09
N SER A 224 44.22 -17.16 7.23
CA SER A 224 45.68 -17.09 7.48
C SER A 224 46.62 -16.40 6.46
N PHE A 225 46.34 -16.29 5.15
CA PHE A 225 47.16 -15.67 4.11
C PHE A 225 46.36 -15.06 2.93
N ILE A 226 45.01 -15.16 2.86
CA ILE A 226 44.21 -14.56 1.76
C ILE A 226 42.95 -13.88 2.32
N SER A 227 42.78 -12.58 2.00
CA SER A 227 41.53 -11.84 2.22
C SER A 227 40.70 -11.80 0.94
N VAL A 228 39.52 -12.43 0.98
CA VAL A 228 38.51 -12.28 -0.08
C VAL A 228 37.39 -11.43 0.48
N SER A 229 37.10 -10.31 -0.18
CA SER A 229 35.95 -9.46 0.14
C SER A 229 34.91 -9.55 -0.97
N ALA A 230 33.67 -9.83 -0.59
CA ALA A 230 32.51 -9.70 -1.45
C ALA A 230 31.60 -8.65 -0.80
N LYS A 231 31.14 -7.69 -1.60
CA LYS A 231 30.14 -6.69 -1.17
C LYS A 231 28.83 -7.01 -1.85
N TYR A 232 27.77 -7.17 -1.05
CA TYR A 232 26.41 -7.31 -1.54
C TYR A 232 25.57 -6.18 -0.94
N SER A 233 25.02 -5.33 -1.81
CA SER A 233 24.13 -4.24 -1.43
C SER A 233 22.73 -4.48 -2.00
N GLY A 234 21.72 -4.00 -1.28
CA GLY A 234 20.36 -3.94 -1.78
C GLY A 234 19.63 -2.76 -1.15
N SER A 235 18.99 -1.94 -1.98
CA SER A 235 18.12 -0.85 -1.56
C SER A 235 16.71 -1.06 -2.12
N PHE A 236 15.71 -0.54 -1.40
CA PHE A 236 14.37 -0.28 -1.93
C PHE A 236 14.12 1.22 -1.78
N SER A 237 13.68 1.88 -2.84
CA SER A 237 13.31 3.30 -2.83
C SER A 237 11.93 3.43 -3.43
N SER A 238 10.96 3.84 -2.62
CA SER A 238 9.76 4.51 -3.10
C SER A 238 9.97 6.02 -2.88
N THR A 239 10.36 6.71 -3.96
CA THR A 239 10.30 8.18 -4.15
C THR A 239 10.57 9.06 -2.93
N TYR A 240 11.82 9.11 -2.50
CA TYR A 240 12.63 10.32 -2.26
C TYR A 240 13.96 9.81 -1.70
N GLU A 241 15.05 10.00 -2.44
CA GLU A 241 16.39 9.65 -1.97
C GLU A 241 16.79 10.58 -0.83
N GLU A 242 16.72 10.08 0.40
CA GLU A 242 17.41 10.68 1.55
C GLU A 242 18.29 9.62 2.24
N GLN A 243 19.43 10.11 2.74
CA GLN A 243 20.55 9.35 3.28
C GLN A 243 20.18 8.54 4.53
N TRP A 244 21.01 7.56 4.88
CA TRP A 244 20.90 6.71 6.06
C TRP A 244 20.72 7.56 7.34
N HIS A 245 19.64 7.35 8.11
CA HIS A 245 19.39 8.07 9.37
C HIS A 245 20.00 7.39 10.59
N THR A 246 20.21 6.08 10.55
CA THR A 246 20.89 5.33 11.61
C THR A 246 21.63 4.18 10.98
N GLU A 247 22.94 4.12 11.17
CA GLU A 247 23.77 2.99 10.76
C GLU A 247 24.16 2.18 11.98
N SER A 248 23.99 0.87 11.90
CA SER A 248 24.53 -0.07 12.87
C SER A 248 25.34 -1.12 12.13
N THR A 249 26.54 -1.40 12.64
CA THR A 249 27.39 -2.47 12.10
C THR A 249 27.31 -3.64 13.06
N ILE A 250 26.90 -4.80 12.53
CA ILE A 250 26.80 -6.04 13.30
C ILE A 250 27.88 -6.98 12.80
N GLU A 251 28.83 -7.27 13.67
CA GLU A 251 29.88 -8.24 13.39
C GLU A 251 29.48 -9.61 13.91
N ARG A 252 29.73 -10.63 13.09
CA ARG A 252 29.46 -12.03 13.41
C ARG A 252 30.69 -12.85 13.08
N THR A 253 30.96 -13.85 13.91
CA THR A 253 32.06 -14.80 13.72
C THR A 253 31.49 -16.20 13.67
N ILE A 254 31.80 -16.93 12.60
CA ILE A 254 31.45 -18.33 12.42
C ILE A 254 32.71 -19.14 12.66
N ASN A 255 32.67 -20.03 13.66
CA ASN A 255 33.72 -21.02 13.86
C ASN A 255 33.53 -22.17 12.86
N ILE A 256 34.62 -22.60 12.25
CA ILE A 256 34.69 -23.73 11.32
C ILE A 256 35.59 -24.77 11.97
N ASP A 257 35.01 -25.90 12.35
CA ASP A 257 35.71 -26.92 13.16
C ASP A 257 36.50 -27.93 12.30
N GLN A 258 36.15 -28.07 11.01
CA GLN A 258 36.72 -29.03 10.07
C GLN A 258 36.93 -28.40 8.68
N ASP A 259 37.98 -28.84 7.99
CA ASP A 259 38.28 -28.44 6.61
C ASP A 259 37.30 -29.08 5.60
N GLY A 260 37.06 -28.40 4.48
CA GLY A 260 36.35 -28.97 3.32
C GLY A 260 34.83 -28.87 3.39
N GLY A 261 34.28 -28.08 4.33
CA GLY A 261 32.84 -27.84 4.45
C GLY A 261 32.30 -26.73 3.55
N THR A 262 30.98 -26.56 3.57
CA THR A 262 30.28 -25.43 2.93
C THR A 262 29.61 -24.57 4.00
N VAL A 263 29.69 -23.25 3.86
CA VAL A 263 28.96 -22.30 4.72
C VAL A 263 28.17 -21.35 3.84
N CYS A 264 26.84 -21.34 3.97
CA CYS A 264 25.99 -20.36 3.29
C CYS A 264 25.30 -19.44 4.30
N ILE A 265 25.11 -18.19 3.90
CA ILE A 265 24.33 -17.18 4.63
C ILE A 265 23.06 -16.88 3.84
N TRP A 266 21.94 -16.93 4.52
CA TRP A 266 20.60 -16.70 4.00
C TRP A 266 19.97 -15.50 4.69
N GLN A 267 19.13 -14.78 3.96
CA GLN A 267 18.29 -13.72 4.48
C GLN A 267 16.83 -14.04 4.22
N TRP A 268 16.00 -13.79 5.23
CA TRP A 268 14.57 -13.85 5.04
C TRP A 268 14.05 -12.61 4.31
N VAL A 269 13.35 -12.82 3.21
CA VAL A 269 12.72 -11.75 2.42
C VAL A 269 11.22 -11.95 2.46
N TYR A 270 10.50 -10.95 2.94
CA TYR A 270 9.05 -10.87 2.85
C TYR A 270 8.66 -10.30 1.49
N THR A 271 7.61 -10.85 0.91
CA THR A 271 6.97 -10.34 -0.30
C THR A 271 5.52 -10.05 0.03
N PHE A 272 5.10 -8.80 -0.20
CA PHE A 272 3.74 -8.32 -0.05
C PHE A 272 3.18 -8.11 -1.44
N GLU A 273 2.16 -8.89 -1.79
CA GLU A 273 1.43 -8.77 -3.06
C GLU A 273 0.08 -8.13 -2.75
N GLN A 274 -0.24 -7.02 -3.40
CA GLN A 274 -1.54 -6.38 -3.28
C GLN A 274 -1.90 -5.71 -4.59
N PHE A 275 -3.07 -6.06 -5.14
CA PHE A 275 -3.43 -5.69 -6.50
C PHE A 275 -2.35 -6.13 -7.50
N GLU A 276 -1.82 -5.21 -8.31
CA GLU A 276 -0.73 -5.45 -9.27
C GLU A 276 0.66 -5.13 -8.68
N ASP A 277 0.70 -4.60 -7.46
CA ASP A 277 1.94 -4.18 -6.82
C ASP A 277 2.56 -5.32 -6.03
N THR A 278 3.86 -5.51 -6.23
CA THR A 278 4.66 -6.44 -5.44
C THR A 278 5.76 -5.69 -4.71
N PHE A 279 5.68 -5.66 -3.39
CA PHE A 279 6.69 -5.06 -2.52
C PHE A 279 7.52 -6.16 -1.88
N THR A 280 8.84 -6.02 -1.92
CA THR A 280 9.74 -6.95 -1.22
C THR A 280 10.46 -6.23 -0.09
N PHE A 281 10.44 -6.83 1.08
CA PHE A 281 11.11 -6.34 2.27
C PHE A 281 12.14 -7.36 2.72
N LYS A 282 13.42 -6.97 2.64
CA LYS A 282 14.52 -7.81 3.10
C LYS A 282 14.70 -7.62 4.61
N ALA A 283 14.28 -8.60 5.39
CA ALA A 283 14.34 -8.51 6.84
C ALA A 283 15.78 -8.63 7.37
N PHE A 284 16.00 -8.17 8.59
CA PHE A 284 17.29 -8.37 9.30
C PHE A 284 17.47 -9.81 9.84
N THR A 285 16.58 -10.73 9.49
CA THR A 285 16.74 -12.14 9.87
C THR A 285 17.74 -12.83 8.95
N LEU A 286 18.91 -13.14 9.50
CA LEU A 286 19.95 -13.91 8.85
C LEU A 286 20.02 -15.33 9.40
N ARG A 287 20.41 -16.27 8.56
CA ARG A 287 20.64 -17.65 8.96
C ARG A 287 21.85 -18.25 8.27
N GLU A 288 22.57 -19.06 9.04
CA GLU A 288 23.78 -19.75 8.62
C GLU A 288 23.44 -21.24 8.41
N THR A 289 23.90 -21.83 7.31
CA THR A 289 23.79 -23.28 7.05
C THR A 289 25.15 -23.86 6.70
N ARG A 290 25.35 -25.14 7.05
CA ARG A 290 26.57 -25.91 6.71
C ARG A 290 26.46 -26.65 5.36
N SER A 291 25.51 -26.23 4.53
CA SER A 291 25.23 -26.79 3.21
C SER A 291 24.52 -25.74 2.35
N GLU A 292 24.42 -26.02 1.06
CA GLU A 292 23.64 -25.22 0.11
C GLU A 292 22.11 -25.36 0.24
N ALA A 293 21.65 -26.24 1.14
CA ALA A 293 20.22 -26.43 1.37
C ALA A 293 19.60 -25.15 1.93
N VAL A 294 18.49 -24.72 1.30
CA VAL A 294 17.68 -23.61 1.77
C VAL A 294 17.16 -23.95 3.17
N PRO A 295 17.25 -23.05 4.16
CA PRO A 295 16.65 -23.30 5.45
C PRO A 295 15.13 -23.47 5.32
N THR A 296 14.55 -24.39 6.09
CA THR A 296 13.12 -24.68 6.04
C THR A 296 12.32 -23.95 7.12
N GLU A 297 12.98 -23.52 8.19
CA GLU A 297 12.31 -22.84 9.30
C GLU A 297 11.95 -21.41 8.90
N ILE A 298 10.70 -21.04 9.19
CA ILE A 298 10.19 -19.68 9.04
C ILE A 298 10.57 -18.89 10.29
N PRO A 299 11.20 -17.71 10.17
CA PRO A 299 11.50 -16.86 11.31
C PRO A 299 10.22 -16.49 12.07
N VAL A 300 10.09 -16.98 13.29
CA VAL A 300 9.01 -16.55 14.19
C VAL A 300 9.53 -15.31 14.92
N GLY A 301 8.92 -14.15 14.70
CA GLY A 301 9.25 -12.95 15.48
C GLY A 301 9.09 -13.26 16.97
N LYS A 302 10.04 -12.85 17.80
CA LYS A 302 9.77 -12.77 19.24
C LYS A 302 8.65 -11.75 19.42
N LYS A 303 7.50 -12.20 19.91
CA LYS A 303 6.39 -11.32 20.34
C LYS A 303 6.87 -10.37 21.43
#